data_AF-A0A7S2M7M5-F1
#
_entry.id   AF-A0A7S2M7M5-F1
#
_cell.length_a   1.000
_cell.length_b   1.000
_cell.length_c   1.000
_cell.angle_alpha   90.00
_cell.angle_beta   90.00
_cell.angle_gamma   90.00
#
_symmetry.space_group_name_H-M   'P 1'
#
loop_
_entity.id
_entity.type
_entity.pdbx_description
1 polymer ?
#
loop_
_entity_poly.entity_id
_entity_poly.type
_entity_poly.pdbx_seq_one_letter_code
_entity_poly.pdbx_strand_id
1 'polypeptide(L)'
;GVRWGSMGASAAQRRRRTAAGLVRIAVAFGAIYVFLYFPLLYWLRGPWSAASATPGPWTMQLQGVLLAIAGNIVGWVSWTSVENMGVASQATTDRFFMALSTATSVINTAFFVGCEMLFYIREGFNRADVQAAAQGMRPSGLLREWCLWRNLFADLMPGWLFSGWITGKFMCWSMPLLQNYLLVNLVYTIPCVPWCLQRPLSLALPGCPELGWLSARAAERIFGPPDVGLVWEYSAYLVSSLMCVSALFVMSPNSWQIFVWLAVWVVFTNLLHRYVFLKLSRKAMCGGRVDELAQRLWGVVLGLVLAACGFWGVRIGLLGRSTIGS
;
A
#
# COMPACT_ATOMS: atom_id res chain seq x y z
N GLY A 1 19.38 -16.13 -7.35
CA GLY A 1 20.40 -15.80 -6.34
C GLY A 1 20.28 -16.73 -5.15
N VAL A 2 21.41 -17.09 -4.55
CA VAL A 2 21.47 -17.95 -3.36
C VAL A 2 21.74 -17.09 -2.13
N ARG A 3 20.95 -17.28 -1.06
CA ARG A 3 21.06 -16.53 0.20
C ARG A 3 21.92 -17.30 1.20
N TRP A 4 23.23 -17.12 1.13
CA TRP A 4 24.22 -17.83 1.94
C TRP A 4 23.94 -17.80 3.45
N GLY A 5 23.54 -16.64 4.01
CA GLY A 5 23.21 -16.51 5.44
C GLY A 5 22.00 -17.30 5.92
N SER A 6 21.24 -17.91 5.01
CA SER A 6 20.11 -18.78 5.32
C SER A 6 20.38 -20.26 5.07
N MET A 7 21.55 -20.60 4.53
CA MET A 7 21.98 -21.99 4.42
C MET A 7 22.18 -22.61 5.82
N GLY A 8 21.88 -23.89 5.95
CA GLY A 8 22.04 -24.63 7.20
C GLY A 8 20.89 -24.49 8.20
N ALA A 9 19.90 -23.61 7.96
CA ALA A 9 18.71 -23.57 8.81
C ALA A 9 17.93 -24.90 8.71
N SER A 10 17.58 -25.50 9.85
CA SER A 10 16.74 -26.71 9.85
C SER A 10 15.29 -26.38 9.46
N ALA A 11 14.51 -27.38 9.03
CA ALA A 11 13.10 -27.18 8.70
C ALA A 11 12.29 -26.66 9.90
N ALA A 12 12.57 -27.16 11.10
CA ALA A 12 11.94 -26.69 12.33
C ALA A 12 12.29 -25.23 12.64
N GLN A 13 13.55 -24.85 12.45
CA GLN A 13 14.00 -23.47 12.64
C GLN A 13 13.35 -22.51 11.64
N ARG A 14 13.24 -22.90 10.36
CA ARG A 14 12.51 -22.13 9.34
C ARG A 14 11.05 -21.92 9.72
N ARG A 15 10.35 -22.96 10.19
CA ARG A 15 8.95 -22.84 10.65
C ARG A 15 8.81 -21.88 11.81
N ARG A 16 9.69 -21.98 12.83
CA ARG A 16 9.70 -21.05 13.98
C ARG A 16 9.95 -19.60 13.54
N ARG A 17 10.93 -19.38 12.67
CA ARG A 17 11.24 -18.04 12.11
C ARG A 17 10.10 -17.48 11.27
N THR A 18 9.43 -18.32 10.48
CA THR A 18 8.25 -17.95 9.68
C THR A 18 7.09 -17.54 10.59
N ALA A 19 6.77 -18.34 11.61
CA ALA A 19 5.73 -18.01 12.58
C ALA A 19 6.04 -16.69 13.31
N ALA A 20 7.28 -16.52 13.79
CA ALA A 20 7.71 -15.28 14.43
C ALA A 20 7.61 -14.06 13.49
N GLY A 21 7.97 -14.23 12.21
CA GLY A 21 7.82 -13.18 11.19
C GLY A 21 6.36 -12.79 10.97
N LEU A 22 5.45 -13.77 10.86
CA LEU A 22 4.01 -13.51 10.72
C LEU A 22 3.44 -12.79 11.95
N VAL A 23 3.86 -13.18 13.16
CA VAL A 23 3.46 -12.48 14.39
C VAL A 23 3.95 -11.04 14.38
N ARG A 24 5.20 -10.76 13.98
CA ARG A 24 5.72 -9.39 13.88
C ARG A 24 4.91 -8.53 12.90
N ILE A 25 4.54 -9.10 11.75
CA ILE A 25 3.69 -8.41 10.76
C ILE A 25 2.32 -8.11 11.37
N ALA A 26 1.69 -9.08 12.03
CA ALA A 26 0.39 -8.88 12.68
C ALA A 26 0.44 -7.81 13.77
N VAL A 27 1.50 -7.80 14.59
CA VAL A 27 1.72 -6.78 15.62
C VAL A 27 1.94 -5.40 15.00
N ALA A 28 2.76 -5.30 13.94
CA ALA A 28 2.98 -4.04 13.24
C ALA A 28 1.67 -3.48 12.64
N PHE A 29 0.85 -4.36 12.05
CA PHE A 29 -0.49 -4.02 11.60
C PHE A 29 -1.36 -3.48 12.74
N GLY A 30 -1.48 -4.24 13.84
CA GLY A 30 -2.27 -3.84 15.00
C GLY A 30 -1.82 -2.49 15.57
N ALA A 31 -0.50 -2.28 15.69
CA ALA A 31 0.07 -1.02 16.17
C ALA A 31 -0.29 0.15 15.24
N ILE A 32 -0.13 -0.01 13.93
CA ILE A 32 -0.49 1.04 12.97
C ILE A 32 -1.99 1.36 13.03
N TYR A 33 -2.85 0.37 13.21
CA TYR A 33 -4.27 0.63 13.37
C TYR A 33 -4.58 1.41 14.64
N VAL A 34 -4.06 0.96 15.79
CA VAL A 34 -4.32 1.58 17.09
C VAL A 34 -3.74 2.98 17.19
N PHE A 35 -2.51 3.19 16.72
CA PHE A 35 -1.77 4.44 16.94
C PHE A 35 -1.87 5.44 15.79
N LEU A 36 -2.22 5.00 14.57
CA LEU A 36 -2.35 5.90 13.43
C LEU A 36 -3.79 5.96 12.91
N TYR A 37 -4.38 4.84 12.50
CA TYR A 37 -5.70 4.86 11.84
C TYR A 37 -6.82 5.32 12.76
N PHE A 38 -6.94 4.77 13.97
CA PHE A 38 -8.00 5.17 14.91
C PHE A 38 -7.91 6.66 15.28
N PRO A 39 -6.73 7.19 15.65
CA PRO A 39 -6.56 8.63 15.86
C PRO A 39 -6.88 9.45 14.61
N LEU A 40 -6.48 9.00 13.42
CA LEU A 40 -6.77 9.72 12.19
C LEU A 40 -8.27 9.79 11.92
N LEU A 41 -9.00 8.67 12.06
CA LEU A 41 -10.46 8.65 11.92
C LEU A 41 -11.14 9.55 12.97
N TYR A 42 -10.70 9.46 14.22
CA TYR A 42 -11.33 10.20 15.31
C TYR A 42 -11.04 11.71 15.26
N TRP A 43 -9.77 12.10 15.17
CA TRP A 43 -9.34 13.50 15.24
C TRP A 43 -9.42 14.23 13.91
N LEU A 44 -9.10 13.55 12.80
CA LEU A 44 -9.05 14.18 11.50
C LEU A 44 -10.41 14.16 10.80
N ARG A 45 -11.21 13.09 10.95
CA ARG A 45 -12.54 12.99 10.29
C ARG A 45 -13.71 13.30 11.21
N GLY A 46 -13.65 12.93 12.49
CA GLY A 46 -14.70 13.18 13.48
C GLY A 46 -15.25 14.62 13.46
N PRO A 47 -14.40 15.66 13.53
CA PRO A 47 -14.87 17.04 13.51
C PRO A 47 -15.58 17.45 12.22
N TRP A 48 -15.10 16.97 11.07
CA TRP A 48 -15.69 17.28 9.76
C TRP A 48 -17.02 16.56 9.56
N SER A 49 -17.10 15.31 10.01
CA SER A 49 -18.35 14.55 10.09
C SER A 49 -19.39 15.24 10.97
N ALA A 50 -18.98 15.71 12.15
CA ALA A 50 -19.82 16.48 13.06
C ALA A 50 -20.32 17.78 12.41
N ALA A 51 -19.47 18.46 11.64
CA ALA A 51 -19.81 19.66 10.90
C ALA A 51 -20.56 19.41 9.58
N SER A 52 -20.81 18.15 9.20
CA SER A 52 -21.36 17.78 7.88
C SER A 52 -20.57 18.37 6.70
N ALA A 53 -19.28 18.63 6.89
CA ALA A 53 -18.40 19.22 5.91
C ALA A 53 -17.49 18.13 5.31
N THR A 54 -17.23 18.19 4.02
CA THR A 54 -16.17 17.36 3.43
C THR A 54 -14.82 17.88 3.89
N PRO A 55 -13.89 17.03 4.33
CA PRO A 55 -12.55 17.48 4.66
C PRO A 55 -11.95 18.23 3.48
N GLY A 56 -11.23 19.32 3.78
CA GLY A 56 -10.56 20.10 2.75
C GLY A 56 -9.53 19.27 1.97
N PRO A 57 -9.15 19.70 0.76
CA PRO A 57 -8.20 18.96 -0.08
C PRO A 57 -6.86 18.70 0.61
N TRP A 58 -6.37 19.65 1.43
CA TRP A 58 -5.14 19.48 2.21
C TRP A 58 -5.27 18.38 3.27
N THR A 59 -6.41 18.28 3.94
CA THR A 59 -6.68 17.25 4.95
C THR A 59 -6.70 15.86 4.32
N MET A 60 -7.33 15.72 3.14
CA MET A 60 -7.34 14.47 2.37
C MET A 60 -5.93 14.09 1.89
N GLN A 61 -5.13 15.06 1.44
CA GLN A 61 -3.74 14.81 1.05
C GLN A 61 -2.88 14.36 2.23
N LEU A 62 -2.98 15.05 3.38
CA LEU A 62 -2.28 14.66 4.60
C LEU A 62 -2.68 13.24 5.04
N GLN A 63 -3.97 12.91 5.00
CA GLN A 63 -4.44 11.55 5.25
C GLN A 63 -3.76 10.56 4.30
N GLY A 64 -3.78 10.82 2.99
CA GLY A 64 -3.11 9.97 2.00
C GLY A 64 -1.62 9.76 2.28
N VAL A 65 -0.88 10.82 2.66
CA VAL A 65 0.54 10.75 3.01
C VAL A 65 0.77 9.90 4.26
N LEU A 66 -0.02 10.09 5.33
CA LEU A 66 0.10 9.31 6.56
C LEU A 66 -0.19 7.83 6.31
N LEU A 67 -1.22 7.52 5.53
CA LEU A 67 -1.55 6.16 5.11
C LEU A 67 -0.43 5.53 4.30
N ALA A 68 0.19 6.30 3.40
CA ALA A 68 1.34 5.84 2.63
C ALA A 68 2.54 5.50 3.54
N ILE A 69 2.85 6.37 4.50
CA ILE A 69 3.93 6.14 5.48
C ILE A 69 3.66 4.85 6.27
N ALA A 70 2.45 4.67 6.78
CA ALA A 70 2.06 3.44 7.48
C ALA A 70 2.22 2.20 6.59
N GLY A 71 1.72 2.25 5.35
CA GLY A 71 1.87 1.16 4.39
C GLY A 71 3.34 0.79 4.13
N ASN A 72 4.22 1.80 4.02
CA ASN A 72 5.65 1.58 3.86
C ASN A 72 6.29 0.93 5.10
N ILE A 73 5.89 1.34 6.32
CA ILE A 73 6.36 0.72 7.56
C ILE A 73 5.94 -0.75 7.62
N VAL A 74 4.67 -1.06 7.36
CA VAL A 74 4.16 -2.45 7.33
C VAL A 74 4.95 -3.28 6.35
N GLY A 75 5.14 -2.78 5.14
CA GLY A 75 5.82 -3.58 4.13
C GLY A 75 7.32 -3.71 4.41
N TRP A 76 7.97 -2.72 5.05
CA TRP A 76 9.35 -2.88 5.53
C TRP A 76 9.45 -3.97 6.62
N VAL A 77 8.52 -3.99 7.57
CA VAL A 77 8.43 -5.08 8.56
C VAL A 77 8.16 -6.41 7.88
N SER A 78 7.34 -6.43 6.83
CA SER A 78 7.06 -7.63 6.04
C SER A 78 8.29 -8.12 5.30
N TRP A 79 9.06 -7.21 4.70
CA TRP A 79 10.28 -7.52 3.96
C TRP A 79 11.31 -8.14 4.91
N THR A 80 11.64 -7.44 5.99
CA THR A 80 12.61 -7.91 7.00
C THR A 80 12.16 -9.22 7.65
N SER A 81 10.84 -9.41 7.85
CA SER A 81 10.31 -10.68 8.38
C SER A 81 10.50 -11.83 7.40
N VAL A 82 10.23 -11.62 6.11
CA VAL A 82 10.42 -12.62 5.05
C VAL A 82 11.89 -12.94 4.84
N GLU A 83 12.76 -11.92 4.90
CA GLU A 83 14.20 -12.11 4.82
C GLU A 83 14.72 -13.02 5.94
N ASN A 84 14.16 -12.89 7.14
CA ASN A 84 14.54 -13.65 8.33
C ASN A 84 13.97 -15.08 8.38
N MET A 85 13.13 -15.51 7.44
CA MET A 85 12.53 -16.86 7.44
C MET A 85 13.53 -17.98 7.20
N GLY A 86 14.72 -17.66 6.66
CA GLY A 86 15.77 -18.63 6.39
C GLY A 86 15.57 -19.44 5.10
N VAL A 87 14.96 -18.83 4.08
CA VAL A 87 14.80 -19.44 2.75
C VAL A 87 16.06 -19.21 1.91
N ALA A 88 16.68 -20.29 1.44
CA ALA A 88 17.95 -20.25 0.70
C ALA A 88 17.86 -19.64 -0.71
N SER A 89 16.69 -19.70 -1.34
CA SER A 89 16.48 -19.19 -2.70
C SER A 89 15.87 -17.80 -2.67
N GLN A 90 16.56 -16.81 -3.25
CA GLN A 90 16.06 -15.45 -3.39
C GLN A 90 14.73 -15.42 -4.16
N ALA A 91 14.61 -16.18 -5.25
CA ALA A 91 13.39 -16.20 -6.05
C ALA A 91 12.17 -16.71 -5.27
N THR A 92 12.38 -17.63 -4.32
CA THR A 92 11.32 -18.12 -3.44
C THR A 92 10.96 -17.07 -2.39
N THR A 93 11.95 -16.39 -1.82
CA THR A 93 11.76 -15.27 -0.90
C THR A 93 10.98 -14.14 -1.56
N ASP A 94 11.37 -13.72 -2.77
CA ASP A 94 10.71 -12.68 -3.55
C ASP A 94 9.26 -13.05 -3.85
N ARG A 95 9.01 -14.28 -4.34
CA ARG A 95 7.65 -14.76 -4.62
C ARG A 95 6.77 -14.75 -3.37
N PHE A 96 7.31 -15.21 -2.24
CA PHE A 96 6.59 -15.23 -0.98
C PHE A 96 6.30 -13.81 -0.47
N PHE A 97 7.30 -12.92 -0.58
CA PHE A 97 7.15 -11.51 -0.24
C PHE A 97 6.07 -10.84 -1.10
N MET A 98 6.04 -11.13 -2.41
CA MET A 98 5.00 -10.62 -3.32
C MET A 98 3.60 -10.99 -2.86
N ALA A 99 3.39 -12.28 -2.60
CA ALA A 99 2.10 -12.80 -2.20
C ALA A 99 1.67 -12.21 -0.86
N LEU A 100 2.59 -12.16 0.10
CA LEU A 100 2.35 -11.59 1.42
C LEU A 100 2.04 -10.10 1.34
N SER A 101 2.87 -9.32 0.65
CA SER A 101 2.68 -7.87 0.43
C SER A 101 1.35 -7.56 -0.26
N THR A 102 0.97 -8.37 -1.26
CA THR A 102 -0.32 -8.20 -1.94
C THR A 102 -1.47 -8.50 -0.97
N ALA A 103 -1.42 -9.63 -0.27
CA ALA A 103 -2.46 -10.02 0.68
C ALA A 103 -2.61 -9.00 1.82
N THR A 104 -1.50 -8.56 2.40
CA THR A 104 -1.49 -7.57 3.47
C THR A 104 -2.01 -6.22 2.99
N SER A 105 -1.65 -5.78 1.79
CA SER A 105 -2.15 -4.53 1.21
C SER A 105 -3.65 -4.60 0.87
N VAL A 106 -4.14 -5.74 0.37
CA VAL A 106 -5.58 -5.97 0.14
C VAL A 106 -6.35 -5.94 1.46
N ILE A 107 -5.88 -6.66 2.48
CA ILE A 107 -6.51 -6.65 3.82
C ILE A 107 -6.48 -5.24 4.40
N ASN A 108 -5.35 -4.55 4.30
CA ASN A 108 -5.21 -3.18 4.79
C ASN A 108 -6.22 -2.25 4.15
N THR A 109 -6.35 -2.34 2.83
CA THR A 109 -7.24 -1.46 2.10
C THR A 109 -8.70 -1.82 2.32
N ALA A 110 -9.04 -3.12 2.32
CA ALA A 110 -10.39 -3.57 2.61
C ALA A 110 -10.85 -3.16 4.00
N PHE A 111 -9.98 -3.28 5.01
CA PHE A 111 -10.26 -2.84 6.36
C PHE A 111 -10.41 -1.33 6.44
N PHE A 112 -9.52 -0.56 5.79
CA PHE A 112 -9.65 0.89 5.75
C PHE A 112 -10.96 1.34 5.09
N VAL A 113 -11.26 0.85 3.89
CA VAL A 113 -12.52 1.15 3.20
C VAL A 113 -13.72 0.71 4.05
N GLY A 114 -13.63 -0.45 4.72
CA GLY A 114 -14.65 -0.94 5.63
C GLY A 114 -14.87 -0.03 6.84
N CYS A 115 -13.79 0.44 7.48
CA CYS A 115 -13.87 1.40 8.58
C CYS A 115 -14.48 2.72 8.13
N GLU A 116 -14.08 3.23 6.97
CA GLU A 116 -14.64 4.45 6.40
C GLU A 116 -16.13 4.28 6.10
N MET A 117 -16.51 3.17 5.45
CA MET A 117 -17.91 2.84 5.20
C MET A 117 -18.71 2.72 6.51
N LEU A 118 -18.19 2.04 7.53
CA LEU A 118 -18.84 1.91 8.84
C LEU A 118 -18.99 3.26 9.53
N PHE A 119 -17.97 4.12 9.44
CA PHE A 119 -18.03 5.47 9.98
C PHE A 119 -19.11 6.29 9.27
N TYR A 120 -19.17 6.26 7.93
CA TYR A 120 -20.24 6.90 7.15
C TYR A 120 -21.63 6.34 7.45
N ILE A 121 -21.75 5.02 7.63
CA ILE A 121 -23.02 4.38 8.01
C ILE A 121 -23.47 4.86 9.39
N ARG A 122 -22.55 4.96 10.35
CA ARG A 122 -22.84 5.32 11.75
C ARG A 122 -23.11 6.82 11.95
N GLU A 123 -22.27 7.68 11.41
CA GLU A 123 -22.38 9.15 11.51
C GLU A 123 -23.49 9.71 10.61
N GLY A 124 -23.94 8.89 9.65
CA GLY A 124 -25.25 9.01 9.09
C GLY A 124 -25.22 9.36 7.61
N PHE A 125 -25.48 8.33 6.80
CA PHE A 125 -26.43 8.45 5.67
C PHE A 125 -27.69 9.25 6.08
N ASN A 126 -28.07 9.19 7.36
CA ASN A 126 -29.18 9.92 7.96
C ASN A 126 -29.03 11.45 8.01
N ARG A 127 -27.84 12.06 7.87
CA ARG A 127 -27.69 13.54 7.92
C ARG A 127 -27.93 14.23 6.58
N ALA A 128 -27.47 13.63 5.48
CA ALA A 128 -27.89 14.05 4.12
C ALA A 128 -29.41 13.92 3.95
N ASP A 129 -30.01 12.96 4.67
CA ASP A 129 -31.45 12.78 4.74
C ASP A 129 -32.16 13.86 5.56
N VAL A 130 -31.53 14.61 6.49
CA VAL A 130 -32.26 15.61 7.28
C VAL A 130 -32.72 16.78 6.40
N GLN A 131 -31.90 17.24 5.45
CA GLN A 131 -32.32 18.27 4.50
C GLN A 131 -33.26 17.73 3.42
N ALA A 132 -33.03 16.52 2.90
CA ALA A 132 -33.91 15.90 1.92
C ALA A 132 -35.28 15.52 2.52
N ALA A 133 -35.30 15.01 3.76
CA ALA A 133 -36.52 14.73 4.51
C ALA A 133 -37.22 16.02 4.96
N ALA A 134 -36.49 17.10 5.28
CA ALA A 134 -37.09 18.42 5.49
C ALA A 134 -37.77 18.96 4.22
N GLN A 135 -37.33 18.53 3.03
CA GLN A 135 -37.96 18.83 1.75
C GLN A 135 -39.00 17.77 1.32
N GLY A 136 -39.34 16.81 2.19
CA GLY A 136 -40.31 15.75 1.90
C GLY A 136 -39.85 14.73 0.85
N MET A 137 -38.61 14.83 0.37
CA MET A 137 -38.03 13.86 -0.56
C MET A 137 -37.57 12.64 0.22
N ARG A 138 -38.20 11.49 -0.04
CA ARG A 138 -37.60 10.21 0.36
C ARG A 138 -36.24 10.12 -0.32
N PRO A 139 -35.13 9.99 0.43
CA PRO A 139 -33.82 9.83 -0.15
C PRO A 139 -33.84 8.56 -0.98
N SER A 140 -33.82 8.72 -2.30
CA SER A 140 -33.68 7.58 -3.20
C SER A 140 -32.35 6.91 -2.87
N GLY A 141 -32.31 5.57 -2.88
CA GLY A 141 -31.06 4.82 -2.65
C GLY A 141 -29.91 5.29 -3.56
N LEU A 142 -30.25 5.87 -4.71
CA LEU A 142 -29.33 6.48 -5.66
C LEU A 142 -28.55 7.68 -5.10
N LEU A 143 -29.19 8.58 -4.35
CA LEU A 143 -28.50 9.74 -3.77
C LEU A 143 -27.47 9.28 -2.73
N ARG A 144 -27.80 8.24 -1.96
CA ARG A 144 -26.91 7.63 -0.97
C ARG A 144 -25.71 6.96 -1.65
N GLU A 145 -25.96 6.15 -2.68
CA GLU A 145 -24.89 5.53 -3.49
C GLU A 145 -23.98 6.59 -4.11
N TRP A 146 -24.55 7.68 -4.62
CA TRP A 146 -23.77 8.77 -5.24
C TRP A 146 -22.89 9.53 -4.23
N CYS A 147 -23.41 9.85 -3.04
CA CYS A 147 -22.62 10.47 -1.98
C CYS A 147 -21.47 9.57 -1.50
N LEU A 148 -21.76 8.27 -1.34
CA LEU A 148 -20.74 7.27 -1.01
C LEU A 148 -19.66 7.23 -2.09
N TRP A 149 -20.05 7.18 -3.35
CA TRP A 149 -19.12 7.22 -4.48
C TRP A 149 -18.27 8.49 -4.45
N ARG A 150 -18.85 9.67 -4.22
CA ARG A 150 -18.12 10.93 -4.27
C ARG A 150 -17.01 10.99 -3.22
N ASN A 151 -17.29 10.51 -2.02
CA ASN A 151 -16.32 10.45 -0.94
C ASN A 151 -15.25 9.39 -1.21
N LEU A 152 -15.66 8.18 -1.62
CA LEU A 152 -14.73 7.12 -1.99
C LEU A 152 -13.83 7.54 -3.16
N PHE A 153 -14.38 8.22 -4.15
CA PHE A 153 -13.65 8.74 -5.30
C PHE A 153 -12.64 9.82 -4.89
N ALA A 154 -13.03 10.76 -4.02
CA ALA A 154 -12.11 11.80 -3.53
C ALA A 154 -10.95 11.21 -2.71
N ASP A 155 -11.21 10.16 -1.93
CA ASP A 155 -10.19 9.45 -1.16
C ASP A 155 -9.24 8.63 -2.06
N LEU A 156 -9.79 7.96 -3.08
CA LEU A 156 -9.02 7.15 -4.02
C LEU A 156 -8.24 8.02 -5.03
N MET A 157 -8.87 9.07 -5.56
CA MET A 157 -8.42 9.89 -6.70
C MET A 157 -8.41 11.39 -6.38
N PRO A 158 -7.27 12.10 -6.55
CA PRO A 158 -5.93 11.61 -6.85
C PRO A 158 -5.18 11.08 -5.62
N GLY A 159 -5.78 11.21 -4.42
CA GLY A 159 -5.16 10.99 -3.12
C GLY A 159 -4.40 9.67 -3.05
N TRP A 160 -5.09 8.55 -2.82
CA TRP A 160 -4.42 7.27 -2.69
C TRP A 160 -3.54 6.91 -3.90
N LEU A 161 -4.10 7.04 -5.11
CA LEU A 161 -3.45 6.57 -6.34
C LEU A 161 -2.11 7.27 -6.60
N PHE A 162 -2.06 8.59 -6.44
CA PHE A 162 -0.85 9.38 -6.70
C PHE A 162 -0.07 9.70 -5.43
N SER A 163 -0.72 10.23 -4.39
CA SER A 163 0.00 10.64 -3.17
C SER A 163 0.59 9.43 -2.46
N GLY A 164 -0.12 8.31 -2.42
CA GLY A 164 0.38 7.05 -1.86
C GLY A 164 1.62 6.55 -2.59
N TRP A 165 1.55 6.52 -3.91
CA TRP A 165 2.66 6.06 -4.74
C TRP A 165 3.85 7.02 -4.70
N ILE A 166 3.62 8.33 -4.84
CA ILE A 166 4.68 9.36 -4.80
C ILE A 166 5.36 9.36 -3.44
N THR A 167 4.59 9.33 -2.35
CA THR A 167 5.14 9.26 -0.99
C THR A 167 5.97 7.99 -0.82
N GLY A 168 5.48 6.85 -1.31
CA GLY A 168 6.24 5.61 -1.32
C GLY A 168 7.56 5.72 -2.08
N LYS A 169 7.57 6.26 -3.30
CA LYS A 169 8.81 6.47 -4.07
C LYS A 169 9.74 7.45 -3.40
N PHE A 170 9.20 8.56 -2.91
CA PHE A 170 9.97 9.55 -2.20
C PHE A 170 10.63 8.93 -0.97
N MET A 171 9.89 8.16 -0.17
CA MET A 171 10.47 7.41 0.95
C MET A 171 11.52 6.41 0.46
N CYS A 172 11.25 5.60 -0.56
CA CYS A 172 12.21 4.62 -1.06
C CYS A 172 13.50 5.23 -1.63
N TRP A 173 13.48 6.46 -2.16
CA TRP A 173 14.69 7.11 -2.68
C TRP A 173 15.36 8.00 -1.65
N SER A 174 14.59 8.83 -0.97
CA SER A 174 15.10 9.78 0.01
C SER A 174 15.51 9.09 1.30
N MET A 175 14.77 8.09 1.80
CA MET A 175 15.13 7.44 3.07
C MET A 175 16.46 6.73 2.99
N PRO A 176 16.79 5.90 1.98
CA PRO A 176 18.12 5.31 1.93
C PRO A 176 19.22 6.36 1.82
N LEU A 177 19.01 7.43 1.05
CA LEU A 177 20.00 8.49 0.94
C LEU A 177 20.16 9.23 2.28
N LEU A 178 19.06 9.60 2.92
CA LEU A 178 19.04 10.35 4.17
C LEU A 178 19.51 9.48 5.34
N GLN A 179 19.05 8.23 5.43
CA GLN A 179 19.48 7.25 6.41
C GLN A 179 20.95 6.91 6.21
N ASN A 180 21.38 6.52 5.00
CA ASN A 180 22.77 6.15 4.78
C ASN A 180 23.67 7.35 4.97
N TYR A 181 23.35 8.53 4.44
CA TYR A 181 24.20 9.70 4.63
C TYR A 181 24.21 10.21 6.07
N LEU A 182 23.05 10.39 6.72
CA LEU A 182 23.00 10.89 8.09
C LEU A 182 23.52 9.87 9.09
N LEU A 183 23.11 8.60 9.00
CA LEU A 183 23.54 7.58 9.95
C LEU A 183 25.00 7.20 9.72
N VAL A 184 25.51 7.14 8.49
CA VAL A 184 26.96 6.92 8.28
C VAL A 184 27.74 8.11 8.83
N ASN A 185 27.33 9.35 8.58
CA ASN A 185 28.02 10.51 9.14
C ASN A 185 27.93 10.54 10.67
N LEU A 186 26.78 10.20 11.25
CA LEU A 186 26.58 10.21 12.69
C LEU A 186 27.35 9.07 13.37
N VAL A 187 27.38 7.87 12.79
CA VAL A 187 28.06 6.70 13.37
C VAL A 187 29.58 6.76 13.16
N TYR A 188 30.05 7.19 11.97
CA TYR A 188 31.46 7.10 11.61
C TYR A 188 32.21 8.43 11.60
N THR A 189 31.53 9.56 11.39
CA THR A 189 32.20 10.88 11.31
C THR A 189 32.19 11.60 12.66
N ILE A 190 31.17 11.40 13.51
CA ILE A 190 31.09 12.02 14.84
C ILE A 190 31.79 11.11 15.87
N PRO A 191 33.01 11.43 16.33
CA PRO A 191 33.78 10.56 17.23
C PRO A 191 33.15 10.44 18.63
N CYS A 192 32.20 11.35 18.93
CA CYS A 192 31.66 11.56 20.27
C CYS A 192 30.35 10.81 20.53
N VAL A 193 29.82 10.03 19.57
CA VAL A 193 28.57 9.31 19.81
C VAL A 193 28.85 8.16 20.78
N PRO A 194 28.21 8.13 21.96
CA PRO A 194 28.47 7.09 22.95
C PRO A 194 28.08 5.71 22.40
N TRP A 195 28.84 4.69 22.78
CA TRP A 195 28.68 3.31 22.30
C TRP A 195 27.25 2.77 22.49
N CYS A 196 26.56 3.23 23.54
CA CYS A 196 25.19 2.86 23.85
C CYS A 196 24.16 3.38 22.82
N LEU A 197 24.45 4.49 22.13
CA LEU A 197 23.66 5.02 21.02
C LEU A 197 24.10 4.45 19.67
N GLN A 198 25.41 4.23 19.49
CA GLN A 198 25.94 3.67 18.25
C GLN A 198 25.40 2.26 17.95
N ARG A 199 25.20 1.42 18.97
CA ARG A 199 24.69 0.05 18.80
C ARG A 199 23.26 -0.01 18.26
N PRO A 200 22.26 0.70 18.82
CA PRO A 200 20.92 0.74 18.23
C PRO A 200 20.90 1.45 16.87
N LEU A 201 21.72 2.48 16.64
CA LEU A 201 21.83 3.17 15.36
C LEU A 201 22.39 2.25 14.25
N SER A 202 23.41 1.46 14.56
CA SER A 202 23.97 0.47 13.62
C SER A 202 23.01 -0.69 13.34
N LEU A 203 22.16 -1.07 14.30
CA LEU A 203 21.06 -2.02 14.07
C LEU A 203 19.97 -1.47 13.15
N ALA A 204 19.79 -0.14 13.12
CA ALA A 204 18.84 0.52 12.22
C ALA A 204 19.37 0.64 10.78
N LEU A 205 20.68 0.55 10.58
CA LEU A 205 21.33 0.57 9.26
C LEU A 205 21.37 -0.84 8.65
N PRO A 206 20.59 -1.14 7.59
CA PRO A 206 20.62 -2.46 6.96
C PRO A 206 22.00 -2.73 6.33
N GLY A 207 22.69 -3.77 6.81
CA GLY A 207 23.99 -4.17 6.29
C GLY A 207 25.18 -3.35 6.83
N CYS A 208 25.01 -2.61 7.92
CA CYS A 208 26.10 -1.91 8.60
C CYS A 208 27.15 -2.91 9.12
N PRO A 209 28.46 -2.70 8.87
CA PRO A 209 29.49 -3.48 9.52
C PRO A 209 29.53 -3.19 11.03
N GLU A 210 30.18 -4.09 11.79
CA GLU A 210 30.43 -3.89 13.22
C GLU A 210 31.11 -2.52 13.47
N LEU A 211 30.76 -1.88 14.59
CA LEU A 211 31.22 -0.55 14.97
C LEU A 211 32.76 -0.49 15.00
N GLY A 212 33.33 0.55 14.36
CA GLY A 212 34.78 0.72 14.26
C GLY A 212 35.16 1.48 13.01
N TRP A 213 35.53 0.75 11.94
CA TRP A 213 36.04 1.33 10.70
C TRP A 213 35.17 0.94 9.51
N LEU A 214 34.70 1.92 8.75
CA LEU A 214 33.97 1.68 7.52
C LEU A 214 34.94 1.31 6.40
N SER A 215 35.10 0.01 6.12
CA SER A 215 35.92 -0.43 4.98
C SER A 215 35.40 0.16 3.66
N ALA A 216 36.30 0.45 2.71
CA ALA A 216 35.93 0.98 1.39
C ALA A 216 34.85 0.13 0.68
N ARG A 217 34.95 -1.21 0.77
CA ARG A 217 33.93 -2.13 0.22
C ARG A 217 32.57 -2.03 0.92
N ALA A 218 32.56 -1.81 2.24
CA ALA A 218 31.31 -1.59 2.97
C ALA A 218 30.69 -0.25 2.58
N ALA A 219 31.51 0.81 2.45
CA ALA A 219 31.07 2.11 1.97
C ALA A 219 30.48 2.01 0.55
N GLU A 220 31.17 1.36 -0.40
CA GLU A 220 30.67 1.11 -1.75
C GLU A 220 29.32 0.37 -1.77
N ARG A 221 29.11 -0.57 -0.83
CA ARG A 221 27.83 -1.28 -0.72
C ARG A 221 26.72 -0.38 -0.16
N ILE A 222 27.02 0.47 0.82
CA ILE A 222 26.04 1.38 1.46
C ILE A 222 25.66 2.52 0.52
N PHE A 223 26.63 3.08 -0.20
CA PHE A 223 26.41 4.16 -1.18
C PHE A 223 26.09 3.66 -2.59
N GLY A 224 26.09 2.34 -2.78
CA GLY A 224 25.69 1.73 -4.04
C GLY A 224 24.23 2.05 -4.37
N PRO A 225 23.87 2.14 -5.66
CA PRO A 225 22.48 2.36 -6.06
C PRO A 225 21.60 1.21 -5.54
N PRO A 226 20.41 1.51 -4.99
CA PRO A 226 19.52 0.49 -4.47
C PRO A 226 19.04 -0.44 -5.59
N ASP A 227 18.79 -1.69 -5.22
CA ASP A 227 18.16 -2.65 -6.12
C ASP A 227 16.70 -2.26 -6.38
N VAL A 228 16.24 -2.52 -7.60
CA VAL A 228 14.82 -2.35 -7.96
C VAL A 228 13.95 -3.27 -7.13
N GLY A 229 13.08 -2.70 -6.29
CA GLY A 229 12.08 -3.42 -5.51
C GLY A 229 10.90 -3.91 -6.33
N LEU A 230 11.13 -4.62 -7.45
CA LEU A 230 10.10 -5.02 -8.43
C LEU A 230 8.90 -5.72 -7.77
N VAL A 231 9.19 -6.59 -6.80
CA VAL A 231 8.20 -7.36 -6.05
C VAL A 231 7.21 -6.46 -5.31
N TRP A 232 7.72 -5.39 -4.70
CA TRP A 232 6.93 -4.39 -3.98
C TRP A 232 6.07 -3.58 -4.94
N GLU A 233 6.61 -3.23 -6.10
CA GLU A 233 5.88 -2.45 -7.09
C GLU A 233 4.73 -3.22 -7.68
N TYR A 234 4.93 -4.50 -8.00
CA TYR A 234 3.84 -5.33 -8.49
C TYR A 234 2.69 -5.44 -7.50
N SER A 235 2.96 -5.63 -6.20
CA SER A 235 1.90 -5.67 -5.21
C SER A 235 1.16 -4.32 -5.12
N ALA A 236 1.88 -3.20 -5.14
CA ALA A 236 1.27 -1.87 -5.17
C ALA A 236 0.39 -1.66 -6.41
N TYR A 237 0.85 -2.06 -7.60
CA TYR A 237 0.10 -1.92 -8.86
C TYR A 237 -1.17 -2.76 -8.88
N LEU A 238 -1.09 -3.98 -8.39
CA LEU A 238 -2.24 -4.85 -8.24
C LEU A 238 -3.26 -4.25 -7.28
N VAL A 239 -2.83 -3.83 -6.09
CA VAL A 239 -3.74 -3.33 -5.05
C VAL A 239 -4.38 -2.01 -5.46
N SER A 240 -3.62 -1.05 -5.96
CA SER A 240 -4.17 0.22 -6.45
C SER A 240 -5.21 -0.02 -7.54
N SER A 241 -4.93 -0.90 -8.51
CA SER A 241 -5.87 -1.22 -9.58
C SER A 241 -7.13 -1.93 -9.04
N LEU A 242 -6.97 -2.91 -8.14
CA LEU A 242 -8.10 -3.59 -7.49
C LEU A 242 -9.05 -2.61 -6.81
N MET A 243 -8.49 -1.58 -6.15
CA MET A 243 -9.28 -0.60 -5.40
C MET A 243 -9.95 0.43 -6.30
N CYS A 244 -9.31 0.81 -7.40
CA CYS A 244 -9.95 1.65 -8.41
C CYS A 244 -11.12 0.91 -9.08
N VAL A 245 -10.91 -0.36 -9.42
CA VAL A 245 -11.92 -1.19 -10.09
C VAL A 245 -13.05 -1.58 -9.13
N SER A 246 -12.80 -1.74 -7.83
CA SER A 246 -13.88 -2.00 -6.86
C SER A 246 -14.87 -0.84 -6.75
N ALA A 247 -14.44 0.41 -6.99
CA ALA A 247 -15.32 1.56 -7.06
C ALA A 247 -16.33 1.50 -8.23
N LEU A 248 -16.10 0.64 -9.24
CA LEU A 248 -17.06 0.42 -10.33
C LEU A 248 -18.37 -0.22 -9.87
N PHE A 249 -18.41 -0.87 -8.70
CA PHE A 249 -19.65 -1.44 -8.16
C PHE A 249 -20.59 -0.38 -7.57
N VAL A 250 -20.15 0.87 -7.41
CA VAL A 250 -20.96 1.96 -6.88
C VAL A 250 -21.50 2.84 -8.02
N MET A 251 -22.80 3.16 -7.98
CA MET A 251 -23.43 3.97 -9.04
C MET A 251 -22.91 5.40 -9.04
N SER A 252 -22.37 5.86 -10.17
CA SER A 252 -22.03 7.26 -10.37
C SER A 252 -21.97 7.62 -11.86
N PRO A 253 -22.44 8.83 -12.25
CA PRO A 253 -22.25 9.34 -13.61
C PRO A 253 -20.77 9.58 -13.95
N ASN A 254 -19.89 9.63 -12.94
CA ASN A 254 -18.48 9.95 -13.08
C ASN A 254 -17.57 8.73 -12.99
N SER A 255 -18.10 7.50 -12.97
CA SER A 255 -17.27 6.28 -12.90
C SER A 255 -16.29 6.15 -14.07
N TRP A 256 -16.58 6.76 -15.23
CA TRP A 256 -15.65 6.81 -16.37
C TRP A 256 -14.32 7.53 -16.03
N GLN A 257 -14.34 8.48 -15.09
CA GLN A 257 -13.15 9.23 -14.68
C GLN A 257 -12.10 8.31 -14.03
N ILE A 258 -12.52 7.19 -13.44
CA ILE A 258 -11.61 6.19 -12.87
C ILE A 258 -10.66 5.66 -13.96
N PHE A 259 -11.18 5.38 -15.16
CA PHE A 259 -10.36 4.90 -16.27
C PHE A 259 -9.39 5.96 -16.77
N VAL A 260 -9.80 7.23 -16.80
CA VAL A 260 -8.90 8.34 -17.17
C VAL A 260 -7.77 8.49 -16.17
N TRP A 261 -8.07 8.47 -14.87
CA TRP A 261 -7.05 8.54 -13.82
C TRP A 261 -6.11 7.33 -13.83
N LEU A 262 -6.64 6.12 -14.04
CA LEU A 262 -5.82 4.92 -14.22
C LEU A 262 -4.91 5.05 -15.45
N ALA A 263 -5.41 5.55 -16.59
CA ALA A 263 -4.60 5.76 -17.79
C ALA A 263 -3.48 6.78 -17.55
N VAL A 264 -3.80 7.93 -16.93
CA VAL A 264 -2.81 8.95 -16.54
C VAL A 264 -1.76 8.36 -15.61
N TRP A 265 -2.19 7.57 -14.63
CA TRP A 265 -1.28 6.91 -13.68
C TRP A 265 -0.39 5.86 -14.35
N VAL A 266 -0.90 5.07 -15.30
CA VAL A 266 -0.09 4.13 -16.10
C VAL A 266 0.96 4.87 -16.92
N VAL A 267 0.59 5.97 -17.59
CA VAL A 267 1.56 6.79 -18.35
C VAL A 267 2.61 7.37 -17.41
N PHE A 268 2.18 7.95 -16.29
CA PHE A 268 3.06 8.54 -15.29
C PHE A 268 4.05 7.52 -14.71
N THR A 269 3.57 6.35 -14.29
CA THR A 269 4.42 5.28 -13.75
C THR A 269 5.38 4.74 -14.81
N ASN A 270 4.94 4.59 -16.06
CA ASN A 270 5.81 4.16 -17.16
C ASN A 270 6.95 5.15 -17.43
N LEU A 271 6.63 6.44 -17.54
CA LEU A 271 7.63 7.49 -17.75
C LEU A 271 8.61 7.51 -16.58
N LEU A 272 8.11 7.51 -15.35
CA LEU A 272 8.96 7.55 -14.17
C LEU A 272 9.83 6.29 -14.05
N HIS A 273 9.29 5.12 -14.36
CA HIS A 273 10.10 3.89 -14.43
C HIS A 273 11.20 4.01 -15.47
N ARG A 274 10.91 4.48 -16.68
CA ARG A 274 11.94 4.65 -17.72
C ARG A 274 13.04 5.61 -17.27
N TYR A 275 12.70 6.74 -16.65
CA TYR A 275 13.70 7.74 -16.28
C TYR A 275 14.46 7.41 -15.00
N VAL A 276 13.76 6.93 -13.96
CA VAL A 276 14.35 6.71 -12.65
C VAL A 276 15.05 5.36 -12.59
N PHE A 277 14.44 4.29 -13.11
CA PHE A 277 15.09 2.97 -13.00
C PHE A 277 16.35 2.83 -13.82
N LEU A 278 16.41 3.45 -15.00
CA LEU A 278 17.61 3.39 -15.83
C LEU A 278 18.77 4.18 -15.23
N LYS A 279 18.51 5.18 -14.38
CA LYS A 279 19.55 6.09 -13.86
C LYS A 279 19.93 5.84 -12.41
N LEU A 280 18.99 5.45 -11.54
CA LEU A 280 19.20 5.46 -10.09
C LEU A 280 19.23 4.07 -9.44
N SER A 281 18.92 3.01 -10.19
CA SER A 281 18.79 1.67 -9.59
C SER A 281 19.63 0.63 -10.31
N ARG A 282 20.10 -0.34 -9.53
CA ARG A 282 20.74 -1.54 -10.08
C ARG A 282 19.67 -2.52 -10.52
N LYS A 283 19.90 -3.18 -11.66
CA LYS A 283 19.04 -4.26 -12.15
C LYS A 283 18.97 -5.39 -11.11
N ALA A 284 17.80 -5.56 -10.50
CA ALA A 284 17.50 -6.70 -9.64
C ALA A 284 17.29 -7.95 -10.51
N MET A 285 17.97 -9.04 -10.16
CA MET A 285 17.79 -10.35 -10.80
C MET A 285 16.55 -11.05 -10.20
N CYS A 286 15.35 -10.60 -10.55
CA CYS A 286 14.12 -11.33 -10.22
C CYS A 286 13.99 -12.56 -11.13
N GLY A 287 13.63 -13.70 -10.55
CA GLY A 287 13.34 -14.91 -11.36
C GLY A 287 11.96 -14.78 -12.01
N GLY A 288 11.78 -15.35 -13.22
CA GLY A 288 10.52 -15.27 -13.97
C GLY A 288 9.27 -15.77 -13.24
N ARG A 289 9.42 -16.54 -12.16
CA ARG A 289 8.32 -16.96 -11.27
C ARG A 289 7.59 -15.81 -10.58
N VAL A 290 8.25 -14.66 -10.37
CA VAL A 290 7.61 -13.47 -9.79
C VAL A 290 6.69 -12.84 -10.82
N ASP A 291 7.15 -12.73 -12.07
CA ASP A 291 6.34 -12.19 -13.18
C ASP A 291 5.14 -13.10 -13.48
N GLU A 292 5.32 -14.42 -13.49
CA GLU A 292 4.21 -15.38 -13.62
C GLU A 292 3.16 -15.20 -12.53
N LEU A 293 3.59 -14.98 -11.27
CA LEU A 293 2.67 -14.72 -10.17
C LEU A 293 1.95 -13.37 -10.34
N ALA A 294 2.68 -12.32 -10.75
CA ALA A 294 2.13 -11.01 -11.04
C ALA A 294 1.02 -11.09 -12.11
N GLN A 295 1.28 -11.79 -13.21
CA GLN A 295 0.33 -12.00 -14.29
C GLN A 295 -0.91 -12.75 -13.82
N ARG A 296 -0.76 -13.81 -13.01
CA ARG A 296 -1.90 -14.54 -12.44
C ARG A 296 -2.76 -13.66 -11.52
N LEU A 297 -2.11 -12.85 -10.67
CA LEU A 297 -2.82 -11.92 -9.79
C LEU A 297 -3.49 -10.80 -10.57
N TRP A 298 -2.93 -10.38 -11.71
CA TRP A 298 -3.57 -9.43 -12.61
C TRP A 298 -4.89 -9.96 -13.18
N GLY A 299 -4.99 -11.28 -13.38
CA GLY A 299 -6.24 -11.95 -13.71
C GLY A 299 -7.37 -11.67 -12.72
N VAL A 300 -7.06 -11.41 -11.44
CA VAL A 300 -8.06 -11.03 -10.42
C VAL A 300 -8.62 -9.63 -10.70
N VAL A 301 -7.77 -8.68 -11.09
CA VAL A 301 -8.20 -7.32 -11.48
C VAL A 301 -9.13 -7.38 -12.68
N LEU A 302 -8.76 -8.13 -13.72
CA LEU A 302 -9.58 -8.32 -14.92
C LEU A 302 -10.90 -9.03 -14.59
N GLY A 303 -10.86 -10.05 -13.74
CA GLY A 303 -12.05 -10.74 -13.25
C GLY A 303 -13.00 -9.79 -12.51
N LEU A 304 -12.47 -8.83 -11.74
CA LEU A 304 -13.27 -7.83 -11.04
C LEU A 304 -13.93 -6.85 -12.01
N VAL A 305 -13.25 -6.45 -13.09
CA VAL A 305 -13.85 -5.65 -14.17
C VAL A 305 -15.00 -6.41 -14.83
N LEU A 306 -14.79 -7.68 -15.17
CA LEU A 306 -15.84 -8.53 -15.76
C LEU A 306 -17.02 -8.71 -14.80
N ALA A 307 -16.75 -8.90 -13.51
CA ALA A 307 -17.78 -9.00 -12.48
C ALA A 307 -18.58 -7.68 -12.35
N ALA A 308 -17.92 -6.53 -12.44
CA ALA A 308 -18.60 -5.23 -12.46
C ALA A 308 -19.49 -5.08 -13.71
N CYS A 309 -18.99 -5.48 -14.89
CA CYS A 309 -19.79 -5.49 -16.12
C CYS A 309 -21.03 -6.39 -15.98
N GLY A 310 -20.88 -7.59 -15.42
CA GLY A 310 -21.99 -8.52 -15.14
C GLY A 310 -23.00 -7.93 -14.15
N PHE A 311 -22.51 -7.36 -13.04
CA PHE A 311 -23.33 -6.69 -12.03
C PHE A 311 -24.20 -5.59 -12.65
N TRP A 312 -23.62 -4.70 -13.47
CA TRP A 312 -24.37 -3.66 -14.15
C TRP A 312 -25.30 -4.20 -15.21
N GLY A 313 -24.87 -5.20 -15.99
CA GLY A 313 -25.69 -5.86 -17.01
C GLY A 313 -26.96 -6.48 -16.44
N VAL A 314 -26.90 -7.06 -15.23
CA VAL A 314 -28.08 -7.52 -14.49
C VAL A 314 -28.94 -6.34 -14.03
N ARG A 315 -28.33 -5.29 -13.46
CA ARG A 315 -29.07 -4.12 -12.93
C ARG A 315 -29.85 -3.35 -14.00
N ILE A 316 -29.34 -3.30 -15.24
CA ILE A 316 -30.04 -2.70 -16.39
C ILE A 316 -30.97 -3.68 -17.12
N GLY A 317 -31.09 -4.92 -16.63
CA GLY A 317 -31.99 -5.94 -17.17
C GLY A 317 -31.53 -6.62 -18.46
N LEU A 318 -30.26 -6.45 -18.88
CA LEU A 318 -29.70 -7.14 -20.05
C LEU A 318 -29.45 -8.63 -19.78
N LEU A 319 -29.04 -8.99 -18.55
CA LEU A 319 -28.61 -10.35 -18.19
C LEU A 319 -29.60 -11.12 -17.29
N GLY A 320 -30.87 -10.72 -17.25
CA GLY A 320 -31.86 -11.32 -16.32
C GLY A 320 -33.31 -11.27 -16.77
N ARG A 321 -33.60 -10.82 -18.00
CA ARG A 321 -34.94 -11.00 -18.60
C ARG A 321 -35.06 -12.43 -19.12
N SER A 322 -35.27 -13.38 -18.20
CA SER A 322 -35.97 -14.60 -18.58
C SER A 322 -37.37 -14.19 -19.00
N THR A 323 -37.65 -14.40 -20.28
CA THR A 323 -38.96 -14.45 -20.92
C THR A 323 -39.97 -15.20 -20.03
N ILE A 324 -40.62 -14.50 -19.10
CA ILE A 324 -41.91 -14.94 -18.58
C ILE A 324 -42.90 -14.42 -19.61
N GLY A 325 -43.38 -15.35 -20.43
CA GLY A 325 -44.33 -15.11 -21.49
C GLY A 325 -45.58 -14.38 -20.97
N SER A 326 -45.98 -13.41 -21.80
CA SER A 326 -47.36 -13.22 -22.24
C SER A 326 -48.22 -14.48 -22.20
#